data_AF-A0AAW0KZN9-F1
#
_entry.id   AF-A0AAW0KZN9-F1
#
_cell.length_a   1.000
_cell.length_b   1.000
_cell.length_c   1.000
_cell.angle_alpha   90.00
_cell.angle_beta   90.00
_cell.angle_gamma   90.00
#
_symmetry.space_group_name_H-M   'P 1'
#
loop_
_entity.id
_entity.type
_entity.pdbx_description
1 polymer ?
#
loop_
_entity_poly.entity_id
_entity_poly.type
_entity_poly.pdbx_seq_one_letter_code
_entity_poly.pdbx_strand_id
1 'polypeptide(L)' 'MHCHLERPASWGMDTVLIVKNGTTAKTSILPPPANLPTCS' A
#
# COMPACT_ATOMS: atom_id res chain seq x y z
N MET A 1 6.69 2.72 -3.54
CA MET A 1 8.02 2.87 -4.17
C MET A 1 8.39 4.32 -4.10
N HIS A 2 9.50 4.65 -3.47
CA HIS A 2 9.93 6.03 -3.33
C HIS A 2 11.45 6.09 -3.24
N CYS A 3 12.01 7.29 -3.38
CA CYS A 3 13.41 7.51 -3.05
C CYS A 3 13.62 7.30 -1.54
N HIS A 4 14.64 6.53 -1.15
CA HIS A 4 14.95 6.28 0.27
C HIS A 4 15.47 7.53 1.01
N LEU A 5 15.73 8.63 0.28
CA LEU A 5 16.02 9.92 0.88
C LEU A 5 14.70 10.56 1.34
N GLU A 6 14.57 10.80 2.64
CA GLU A 6 13.32 11.25 3.26
C GLU A 6 12.85 12.62 2.74
N ARG A 7 13.77 13.52 2.41
CA ARG A 7 13.43 14.85 1.89
C ARG A 7 12.70 14.75 0.54
N PRO A 8 13.27 14.12 -0.50
CA PRO A 8 12.55 13.68 -1.69
C PRO A 8 11.20 13.01 -1.47
N ALA A 9 11.15 12.01 -0.59
CA ALA A 9 9.94 11.25 -0.33
C ALA A 9 8.84 12.18 0.23
N SER A 10 9.13 12.90 1.33
CA SER A 10 8.18 13.85 1.93
C SER A 10 7.73 14.99 1.00
N TRP A 11 8.51 15.33 -0.04
CA TRP A 11 8.13 16.33 -1.05
C TRP A 11 7.34 15.75 -2.23
N GLY A 12 7.03 14.45 -2.21
CA GLY A 12 6.17 13.80 -3.19
C GLY A 12 6.89 12.98 -4.26
N MET A 13 8.18 12.65 -4.09
CA MET A 13 8.85 11.64 -4.93
C MET A 13 8.52 10.22 -4.47
N ASP A 14 7.22 9.95 -4.34
CA ASP A 14 6.64 8.68 -3.96
C ASP A 14 5.64 8.22 -5.02
N THR A 15 5.52 6.91 -5.20
CA THR A 15 4.47 6.29 -6.00
C THR A 15 4.02 4.98 -5.36
N VAL A 16 2.77 4.61 -5.58
CA VAL A 16 2.19 3.36 -5.06
C VAL A 16 1.72 2.51 -6.23
N LEU A 17 2.06 1.22 -6.20
CA LEU A 17 1.55 0.23 -7.15
C LEU A 17 0.41 -0.53 -6.50
N ILE A 18 -0.79 -0.44 -7.07
CA ILE A 18 -1.94 -1.23 -6.62
C ILE A 18 -2.04 -2.46 -7.53
N VAL A 19 -1.70 -3.62 -6.97
CA VAL A 19 -1.86 -4.90 -7.66
C VAL A 19 -3.26 -5.44 -7.38
N LYS A 20 -4.03 -5.72 -8.43
CA LYS A 20 -5.40 -6.24 -8.32
C LYS A 20 -5.38 -7.74 -7.99
N ASN A 21 -6.46 -8.21 -7.34
CA ASN A 21 -6.65 -9.63 -7.06
C ASN A 21 -6.71 -10.44 -8.36
N GLY A 22 -6.05 -11.60 -8.34
CA GLY A 22 -6.17 -12.62 -9.38
C GLY A 22 -7.42 -13.49 -9.17
N THR A 23 -7.46 -14.61 -9.88
CA THR A 23 -8.64 -15.50 -9.93
C THR A 23 -8.75 -16.49 -8.78
N THR A 24 -7.73 -16.60 -7.92
CA THR A 24 -7.69 -17.61 -6.84
C THR A 24 -7.52 -16.96 -5.48
N ALA A 25 -7.96 -17.64 -4.42
CA ALA A 25 -7.73 -17.18 -3.05
C ALA A 25 -6.23 -16.99 -2.73
N LYS A 26 -5.34 -17.78 -3.34
CA LYS A 26 -3.88 -17.65 -3.18
C LYS A 26 -3.29 -16.44 -3.93
N THR A 27 -4.04 -15.85 -4.85
CA THR A 27 -3.65 -14.67 -5.65
C THR A 27 -4.50 -13.44 -5.33
N SER A 28 -5.20 -13.47 -4.20
CA SER A 28 -6.00 -12.36 -3.67
C SER A 28 -5.40 -11.86 -2.35
N ILE A 29 -5.54 -10.58 -2.07
CA ILE A 29 -5.18 -10.01 -0.77
C ILE A 29 -6.12 -10.54 0.32
N LEU A 30 -5.59 -10.62 1.55
CA LEU A 30 -6.36 -10.99 2.74
C LEU A 30 -7.34 -9.87 3.13
N PRO A 31 -8.46 -10.19 3.81
CA PRO A 31 -9.37 -9.18 4.32
C PRO A 31 -8.66 -8.28 5.37
N PRO A 32 -9.13 -7.03 5.53
CA PRO A 32 -8.58 -6.12 6.52
C PRO A 32 -8.72 -6.68 7.95
N PRO A 33 -7.70 -6.52 8.82
CA PRO A 33 -7.81 -6.92 10.21
C PRO A 33 -8.81 -6.04 10.97
N ALA A 34 -9.47 -6.61 11.97
CA ALA A 34 -10.55 -5.95 12.71
C ALA A 34 -10.10 -4.72 13.52
N ASN A 35 -8.81 -4.64 13.85
CA ASN A 35 -8.21 -3.60 14.68
C ASN A 35 -7.43 -2.55 13.86
N LEU A 36 -7.81 -2.30 12.61
CA LEU A 36 -7.24 -1.21 11.83
C LEU A 36 -7.56 0.15 12.49
N PRO A 37 -6.57 1.05 12.62
CA PRO A 37 -6.83 2.42 13.07
C PRO A 37 -7.76 3.12 12.07
N THR A 38 -8.68 3.93 12.59
CA THR A 38 -9.60 4.73 11.76
C THR A 38 -8.88 5.93 11.16
N CYS A 39 -9.18 6.26 9.91
CA CYS A 39 -8.79 7.54 9.33
C CYS A 39 -9.62 8.67 9.96
N SER A 40 -9.00 9.82 10.19
CA SER A 40 -9.65 11.04 10.65
C SER A 40 -10.43 11.74 9.53
#